data_AF-A0AAE1U2F8-F1
#
_entry.id   AF-A0AAE1U2F8-F1
#
_cell.length_a   1.000
_cell.length_b   1.000
_cell.length_c   1.000
_cell.angle_alpha   90.00
_cell.angle_beta   90.00
_cell.angle_gamma   90.00
#
_symmetry.space_group_name_H-M   'P 1'
#
loop_
_entity.id
_entity.type
_entity.pdbx_description
1 polymer ?
#
loop_
_entity_poly.entity_id
_entity_poly.type
_entity_poly.pdbx_seq_one_letter_code
_entity_poly.pdbx_strand_id
1 'polypeptide(L)'
;MKYCSSRGLESGLSFRDVLFAGYAKDGGLYVPEEFPKLTLDELKSMAHTSYPGLVFEMARKFISEQEISSVQLKDLIDNNIKKFTTPEVVEIKQLNGELNIVELFHGPTLAFKDLALSVVGGLLNFYLKESQQKITILVGTSGDTGSSALMSVRGEEHTDIVVLLPHGRCTRIQELQMTTIIDDNVHIYRVEGNSDELDEPIKKCFQDESLVADHNLISINSINWGRVMVQIAHYFYSYFRLCGEVGEVVQLLVPTGAAGNITETLTII
;
A
#
# COMPACT_ATOMS: atom_id res chain seq x y z
N MET A 1 -15.13 11.45 2.84
CA MET A 1 -14.32 10.74 3.86
C MET A 1 -13.37 11.73 4.52
N LYS A 2 -13.09 11.57 5.82
CA LYS A 2 -12.15 12.39 6.60
C LYS A 2 -11.26 11.51 7.45
N TYR A 3 -10.09 12.04 7.80
CA TYR A 3 -9.06 11.30 8.53
C TYR A 3 -8.57 12.08 9.74
N CYS A 4 -8.13 11.33 10.76
CA CYS A 4 -7.55 11.85 11.98
C CYS A 4 -6.30 11.07 12.39
N SER A 5 -5.51 11.65 13.29
CA SER A 5 -4.44 10.92 13.98
C SER A 5 -5.05 9.96 15.00
N SER A 6 -4.51 8.75 15.08
CA SER A 6 -4.85 7.77 16.12
C SER A 6 -4.55 8.23 17.55
N ARG A 7 -3.83 9.36 17.73
CA ARG A 7 -3.56 10.00 19.02
C ARG A 7 -4.31 11.33 19.22
N GLY A 8 -5.12 11.74 18.24
CA GLY A 8 -6.12 12.79 18.37
C GLY A 8 -5.65 14.23 18.17
N LEU A 9 -4.38 14.49 17.85
CA LEU A 9 -3.90 15.87 17.64
C LEU A 9 -4.39 16.49 16.32
N GLU A 10 -4.67 15.67 15.32
CA GLU A 10 -5.07 16.09 13.97
C GLU A 10 -6.39 15.42 13.55
N SER A 11 -7.25 16.15 12.84
CA SER A 11 -8.55 15.69 12.33
C SER A 11 -8.98 16.49 11.11
N GLY A 12 -10.04 16.05 10.41
CA GLY A 12 -10.60 16.73 9.25
C GLY A 12 -9.75 16.67 7.98
N LEU A 13 -8.72 15.82 7.96
CA LEU A 13 -7.80 15.64 6.84
C LEU A 13 -8.48 14.93 5.65
N SER A 14 -8.06 15.28 4.44
CA SER A 14 -8.48 14.60 3.20
C SER A 14 -7.71 13.29 2.96
N PHE A 15 -8.12 12.50 1.97
CA PHE A 15 -7.34 11.32 1.59
C PHE A 15 -5.97 11.73 1.05
N ARG A 16 -5.92 12.78 0.22
CA ARG A 16 -4.66 13.34 -0.28
C ARG A 16 -3.71 13.70 0.87
N ASP A 17 -4.19 14.37 1.90
CA ASP A 17 -3.34 14.77 3.04
C ASP A 17 -2.66 13.56 3.70
N VAL A 18 -3.41 12.47 3.93
CA VAL A 18 -2.88 11.27 4.59
C VAL A 18 -2.08 10.37 3.65
N LEU A 19 -2.32 10.43 2.35
CA LEU A 19 -1.52 9.72 1.33
C LEU A 19 -0.11 10.28 1.25
N PHE A 20 0.03 11.62 1.30
CA PHE A 20 1.30 12.33 1.26
C PHE A 20 1.95 12.49 2.65
N ALA A 21 1.40 11.87 3.68
CA ALA A 21 1.98 11.93 5.01
C ALA A 21 2.95 10.77 5.29
N GLY A 22 3.88 11.01 6.23
CA GLY A 22 4.63 9.97 6.92
C GLY A 22 3.92 9.57 8.21
N TYR A 23 4.31 10.20 9.32
CA TYR A 23 3.64 10.09 10.62
C TYR A 23 2.74 11.29 10.87
N ALA A 24 1.73 11.13 11.72
CA ALA A 24 1.03 12.26 12.29
C ALA A 24 1.97 13.10 13.18
N LYS A 25 1.65 14.39 13.38
CA LYS A 25 2.51 15.31 14.16
C LYS A 25 2.73 14.87 15.60
N ASP A 26 1.77 14.14 16.18
CA ASP A 26 1.85 13.53 17.50
C ASP A 26 2.55 12.15 17.52
N GLY A 27 3.12 11.73 16.39
CA GLY A 27 3.73 10.42 16.18
C GLY A 27 2.71 9.27 16.10
N GLY A 28 1.42 9.58 15.95
CA GLY A 28 0.36 8.61 15.66
C GLY A 28 0.34 8.19 14.18
N LEU A 29 -0.68 7.41 13.85
CA LEU A 29 -0.96 6.96 12.48
C LEU A 29 -2.26 7.61 12.00
N TYR A 30 -2.36 7.89 10.71
CA TYR A 30 -3.61 8.38 10.14
C TYR A 30 -4.60 7.24 9.91
N VAL A 31 -5.83 7.45 10.35
CA VAL A 31 -6.95 6.52 10.22
C VAL A 31 -8.22 7.28 9.82
N PRO A 32 -9.20 6.63 9.17
CA PRO A 32 -10.51 7.22 8.92
C PRO A 32 -11.15 7.66 10.25
N GLU A 33 -11.83 8.81 10.23
CA GLU A 33 -12.65 9.23 11.38
C GLU A 33 -13.83 8.27 11.60
N GLU A 34 -14.32 7.65 10.52
CA GLU A 34 -15.37 6.64 10.55
C GLU A 34 -15.02 5.51 9.58
N PHE A 35 -15.17 4.27 10.04
CA PHE A 35 -15.03 3.10 9.18
C PHE A 35 -16.33 2.82 8.42
N PRO A 36 -16.28 2.68 7.08
CA PRO A 36 -17.43 2.27 6.29
C PRO A 36 -17.96 0.92 6.77
N LYS A 37 -19.27 0.84 7.00
CA LYS A 37 -19.94 -0.44 7.29
C LYS A 37 -20.43 -1.05 5.99
N LEU A 38 -20.29 -2.36 5.85
CA LEU A 38 -20.82 -3.11 4.71
C LEU A 38 -22.04 -3.90 5.12
N THR A 39 -23.12 -3.75 4.36
CA THR A 39 -24.30 -4.59 4.47
C THR A 39 -24.08 -5.94 3.80
N LEU A 40 -24.86 -6.95 4.19
CA LEU A 40 -24.79 -8.26 3.55
C LEU A 40 -25.12 -8.19 2.05
N ASP A 41 -26.02 -7.28 1.65
CA ASP A 41 -26.39 -7.09 0.24
C ASP A 41 -25.25 -6.47 -0.57
N GLU A 42 -24.49 -5.53 0.01
CA GLU A 42 -23.25 -5.03 -0.60
C GLU A 42 -22.19 -6.13 -0.73
N LEU A 43 -22.02 -6.98 0.30
CA LEU A 43 -21.10 -8.10 0.21
C LEU A 43 -21.50 -9.07 -0.91
N LYS A 44 -22.80 -9.38 -1.03
CA LYS A 44 -23.33 -10.25 -2.07
C LYS A 44 -23.14 -9.65 -3.47
N SER A 45 -23.31 -8.34 -3.64
CA SER A 45 -23.10 -7.68 -4.93
C SER A 45 -21.63 -7.70 -5.36
N MET A 46 -20.69 -7.65 -4.40
CA MET A 46 -19.26 -7.69 -4.64
C MET A 46 -18.68 -9.10 -4.88
N ALA A 47 -19.42 -10.17 -4.58
CA ALA A 47 -18.90 -11.54 -4.60
C ALA A 47 -18.32 -11.97 -5.96
N HIS A 48 -18.90 -11.46 -7.06
CA HIS A 48 -18.50 -11.79 -8.42
C HIS A 48 -17.61 -10.73 -9.08
N THR A 49 -17.23 -9.69 -8.33
CA THR A 49 -16.36 -8.62 -8.82
C THR A 49 -14.94 -9.13 -9.06
N SER A 50 -14.26 -8.60 -10.08
CA SER A 50 -12.84 -8.86 -10.34
C SER A 50 -11.97 -8.24 -9.25
N TYR A 51 -10.71 -8.68 -9.12
CA TYR A 51 -9.79 -8.09 -8.14
C TYR A 51 -9.62 -6.56 -8.31
N PRO A 52 -9.35 -6.02 -9.52
CA PRO A 52 -9.31 -4.57 -9.73
C PRO A 52 -10.62 -3.86 -9.36
N GLY A 53 -11.76 -4.51 -9.64
CA GLY A 53 -13.07 -3.99 -9.26
C GLY A 53 -13.24 -3.91 -7.74
N LEU A 54 -12.78 -4.91 -6.99
CA LEU A 54 -12.79 -4.87 -5.53
C LEU A 54 -11.85 -3.79 -4.96
N VAL A 55 -10.68 -3.61 -5.57
CA VAL A 55 -9.80 -2.48 -5.22
C VAL A 55 -10.54 -1.15 -5.41
N PHE A 56 -11.29 -1.00 -6.51
CA PHE A 56 -12.12 0.18 -6.74
C PHE A 56 -13.22 0.34 -5.69
N GLU A 57 -14.01 -0.71 -5.42
CA GLU A 57 -15.10 -0.67 -4.42
C GLU A 57 -14.58 -0.28 -3.03
N MET A 58 -13.43 -0.84 -2.62
CA MET A 58 -12.81 -0.49 -1.34
C MET A 58 -12.28 0.94 -1.36
N ALA A 59 -11.48 1.31 -2.35
CA ALA A 59 -10.90 2.64 -2.45
C ALA A 59 -11.99 3.73 -2.50
N ARG A 60 -13.12 3.51 -3.17
CA ARG A 60 -14.23 4.48 -3.27
C ARG A 60 -14.91 4.76 -1.93
N LYS A 61 -14.86 3.83 -0.99
CA LYS A 61 -15.37 4.05 0.38
C LYS A 61 -14.47 4.98 1.20
N PHE A 62 -13.19 5.08 0.83
CA PHE A 62 -12.17 5.84 1.55
C PHE A 62 -11.69 7.11 0.82
N ILE A 63 -11.89 7.20 -0.50
CA ILE A 63 -11.52 8.34 -1.32
C ILE A 63 -12.80 9.02 -1.85
N SER A 64 -12.93 10.31 -1.58
CA SER A 64 -14.10 11.10 -1.99
C SER A 64 -14.17 11.29 -3.51
N GLU A 65 -15.37 11.28 -4.08
CA GLU A 65 -15.62 11.57 -5.51
C GLU A 65 -15.13 12.97 -5.92
N GLN A 66 -15.03 13.90 -4.97
CA GLN A 66 -14.50 15.24 -5.17
C GLN A 66 -12.97 15.28 -5.26
N GLU A 67 -12.26 14.28 -4.73
CA GLU A 67 -10.80 14.21 -4.80
C GLU A 67 -10.32 13.49 -6.06
N ILE A 68 -11.03 12.45 -6.49
CA ILE A 68 -10.79 11.72 -7.74
C ILE A 68 -12.11 11.17 -8.23
N SER A 69 -12.48 11.40 -9.49
CA SER A 69 -13.72 10.84 -10.03
C SER A 69 -13.65 9.31 -10.14
N SER A 70 -14.80 8.65 -10.17
CA SER A 70 -14.89 7.19 -10.31
C SER A 70 -14.23 6.69 -11.60
N VAL A 71 -14.34 7.45 -12.68
CA VAL A 71 -13.68 7.15 -13.97
C VAL A 71 -12.16 7.20 -13.81
N GLN A 72 -11.63 8.29 -13.26
CA GLN A 72 -10.19 8.45 -13.03
C GLN A 72 -9.63 7.38 -12.09
N LEU A 73 -10.34 7.07 -10.99
CA LEU A 73 -9.89 6.04 -10.05
C LEU A 73 -9.84 4.67 -10.73
N LYS A 74 -10.88 4.32 -11.49
CA LYS A 74 -10.92 3.03 -12.19
C LYS A 74 -9.80 2.90 -13.21
N ASP A 75 -9.61 3.92 -14.04
CA ASP A 75 -8.53 3.93 -15.04
C ASP A 75 -7.15 3.83 -14.38
N LEU A 76 -6.95 4.52 -13.25
CA LEU A 76 -5.70 4.46 -12.47
C LEU A 76 -5.44 3.06 -11.94
N ILE A 77 -6.44 2.42 -11.33
CA ILE A 77 -6.33 1.06 -10.79
C ILE A 77 -6.02 0.08 -11.91
N ASP A 78 -6.81 0.10 -12.99
CA ASP A 78 -6.65 -0.81 -14.12
C ASP A 78 -5.26 -0.67 -14.76
N ASN A 79 -4.75 0.55 -14.92
CA ASN A 79 -3.43 0.77 -15.52
C ASN A 79 -2.27 0.31 -14.64
N ASN A 80 -2.41 0.36 -13.32
CA ASN A 80 -1.36 -0.09 -12.41
C ASN A 80 -1.40 -1.60 -12.17
N ILE A 81 -2.58 -2.20 -12.19
CA ILE A 81 -2.74 -3.65 -11.99
C ILE A 81 -2.43 -4.46 -13.25
N LYS A 82 -2.53 -3.89 -14.46
CA LYS A 82 -2.09 -4.54 -15.72
C LYS A 82 -0.63 -5.00 -15.74
N LYS A 83 0.20 -4.54 -14.80
CA LYS A 83 1.62 -4.92 -14.65
C LYS A 83 1.81 -6.32 -14.04
N PHE A 84 0.74 -6.93 -13.52
CA PHE A 84 0.77 -8.26 -12.93
C PHE A 84 0.82 -9.35 -14.01
N THR A 85 1.45 -10.47 -13.70
CA THR A 85 1.68 -11.56 -14.66
C THR A 85 0.43 -12.39 -14.94
N THR A 86 -0.61 -12.25 -14.10
CA THR A 86 -1.86 -13.01 -14.20
C THR A 86 -3.05 -12.04 -14.28
N PRO A 87 -4.04 -12.29 -15.16
CA PRO A 87 -5.24 -11.44 -15.27
C PRO A 87 -6.03 -11.31 -13.96
N GLU A 88 -6.01 -12.37 -13.16
CA GLU A 88 -6.72 -12.51 -11.88
C GLU A 88 -6.04 -11.75 -10.75
N VAL A 89 -4.73 -11.46 -10.88
CA VAL A 89 -3.87 -10.71 -9.93
C VAL A 89 -3.61 -11.46 -8.63
N VAL A 90 -4.67 -12.00 -8.04
CA VAL A 90 -4.69 -12.90 -6.89
C VAL A 90 -5.25 -14.24 -7.34
N GLU A 91 -4.48 -15.30 -7.17
CA GLU A 91 -4.91 -16.67 -7.46
C GLU A 91 -5.15 -17.46 -6.18
N ILE A 92 -5.98 -18.50 -6.27
CA ILE A 92 -6.23 -19.42 -5.17
C ILE A 92 -5.89 -20.82 -5.64
N LYS A 93 -4.99 -21.48 -4.91
CA LYS A 93 -4.58 -22.87 -5.16
C LYS A 93 -5.01 -23.74 -3.99
N GLN A 94 -5.78 -24.76 -4.28
CA GLN A 94 -6.08 -25.79 -3.31
C GLN A 94 -4.84 -26.66 -3.08
N LEU A 95 -4.37 -26.76 -1.84
CA LEU A 95 -3.22 -27.60 -1.50
C LEU A 95 -3.66 -29.02 -1.17
N ASN A 96 -4.54 -29.17 -0.16
CA ASN A 96 -5.14 -30.44 0.23
C ASN A 96 -6.43 -30.22 1.05
N GLY A 97 -7.42 -31.08 0.87
CA GLY A 97 -8.69 -30.96 1.61
C GLY A 97 -9.28 -29.55 1.52
N GLU A 98 -9.46 -28.91 2.68
CA GLU A 98 -9.99 -27.55 2.81
C GLU A 98 -8.90 -26.46 2.82
N LEU A 99 -7.62 -26.85 2.80
CA LEU A 99 -6.51 -25.91 2.84
C LEU A 99 -6.25 -25.32 1.46
N ASN A 100 -6.42 -24.00 1.36
CA ASN A 100 -6.17 -23.20 0.18
C ASN A 100 -5.02 -22.22 0.43
N ILE A 101 -4.22 -21.97 -0.59
CA ILE A 101 -3.18 -20.94 -0.62
C ILE A 101 -3.70 -19.80 -1.47
N VAL A 102 -3.68 -18.60 -0.90
CA VAL A 102 -3.93 -17.36 -1.63
C VAL A 102 -2.58 -16.86 -2.14
N GLU A 103 -2.39 -16.93 -3.45
CA GLU A 103 -1.18 -16.48 -4.12
C GLU A 103 -1.27 -14.97 -4.38
N LEU A 104 -0.44 -14.21 -3.64
CA LEU A 104 -0.39 -12.73 -3.70
C LEU A 104 0.88 -12.23 -4.41
N PHE A 105 1.63 -13.11 -5.08
CA PHE A 105 2.98 -12.85 -5.56
C PHE A 105 3.08 -12.78 -7.09
N HIS A 106 1.99 -12.46 -7.79
CA HIS A 106 1.99 -12.33 -9.25
C HIS A 106 2.34 -10.91 -9.75
N GLY A 107 2.81 -10.06 -8.84
CA GLY A 107 3.27 -8.70 -9.15
C GLY A 107 4.71 -8.67 -9.67
N PRO A 108 5.19 -7.48 -10.09
CA PRO A 108 6.51 -7.29 -10.70
C PRO A 108 7.69 -7.71 -9.80
N THR A 109 7.51 -7.77 -8.49
CA THR A 109 8.57 -8.12 -7.53
C THR A 109 8.34 -9.45 -6.84
N LEU A 110 7.27 -10.16 -7.21
CA LEU A 110 6.91 -11.46 -6.64
C LEU A 110 6.56 -11.40 -5.14
N ALA A 111 6.02 -10.26 -4.68
CA ALA A 111 5.64 -10.05 -3.30
C ALA A 111 4.24 -9.41 -3.18
N PHE A 112 3.51 -9.76 -2.11
CA PHE A 112 2.16 -9.21 -1.86
C PHE A 112 2.12 -7.68 -1.75
N LYS A 113 3.25 -7.05 -1.43
CA LYS A 113 3.37 -5.59 -1.31
C LYS A 113 3.12 -4.89 -2.65
N ASP A 114 3.31 -5.60 -3.77
CA ASP A 114 3.00 -5.10 -5.10
C ASP A 114 1.52 -4.73 -5.26
N LEU A 115 0.60 -5.45 -4.59
CA LEU A 115 -0.84 -5.20 -4.67
C LEU A 115 -1.18 -3.77 -4.23
N ALA A 116 -0.61 -3.37 -3.10
CA ALA A 116 -0.83 -2.05 -2.52
C ALA A 116 0.01 -0.99 -3.25
N LEU A 117 1.31 -1.23 -3.37
CA LEU A 117 2.27 -0.22 -3.80
C LEU A 117 2.08 0.16 -5.26
N SER A 118 1.63 -0.77 -6.13
CA SER A 118 1.31 -0.42 -7.52
C SER A 118 0.20 0.64 -7.60
N VAL A 119 -0.84 0.51 -6.77
CA VAL A 119 -1.96 1.47 -6.77
C VAL A 119 -1.57 2.76 -6.04
N VAL A 120 -0.83 2.67 -4.94
CA VAL A 120 -0.32 3.84 -4.20
C VAL A 120 0.62 4.69 -5.06
N GLY A 121 1.56 4.09 -5.80
CA GLY A 121 2.41 4.80 -6.75
C GLY A 121 1.59 5.52 -7.82
N GLY A 122 0.54 4.86 -8.34
CA GLY A 122 -0.42 5.47 -9.25
C GLY A 122 -1.15 6.68 -8.66
N LEU A 123 -1.63 6.57 -7.41
CA LEU A 123 -2.32 7.66 -6.69
C LEU A 123 -1.39 8.85 -6.44
N LEU A 124 -0.14 8.60 -6.01
CA LEU A 124 0.86 9.66 -5.86
C LEU A 124 1.08 10.38 -7.18
N ASN A 125 1.35 9.64 -8.26
CA ASN A 125 1.59 10.22 -9.58
C ASN A 125 0.38 11.03 -10.09
N PHE A 126 -0.85 10.55 -9.85
CA PHE A 126 -2.07 11.28 -10.20
C PHE A 126 -2.11 12.68 -9.57
N TYR A 127 -1.93 12.78 -8.25
CA TYR A 127 -1.95 14.06 -7.55
C TYR A 127 -0.72 14.94 -7.87
N LEU A 128 0.45 14.34 -8.08
CA LEU A 128 1.67 15.08 -8.41
C LEU A 128 1.60 15.70 -9.81
N LYS A 129 1.03 15.00 -10.79
CA LYS A 129 0.81 15.55 -12.13
C LYS A 129 -0.14 16.74 -12.12
N GLU A 130 -1.18 16.72 -11.29
CA GLU A 130 -2.12 17.84 -11.16
C GLU A 130 -1.47 19.04 -10.46
N SER A 131 -0.71 18.80 -9.39
CA SER A 131 -0.12 19.86 -8.57
C SER A 131 1.24 20.37 -9.05
N GLN A 132 1.92 19.63 -9.94
CA GLN A 132 3.29 19.87 -10.39
C GLN A 132 4.31 19.95 -9.23
N GLN A 133 3.96 19.35 -8.09
CA GLN A 133 4.85 19.26 -6.93
C GLN A 133 5.84 18.11 -7.11
N LYS A 134 6.99 18.19 -6.44
CA LYS A 134 7.96 17.10 -6.35
C LYS A 134 8.03 16.60 -4.92
N ILE A 135 8.15 15.28 -4.75
CA ILE A 135 8.29 14.64 -3.44
C ILE A 135 9.54 13.78 -3.37
N THR A 136 10.02 13.58 -2.15
CA THR A 136 11.04 12.58 -1.84
C THR A 136 10.43 11.49 -0.96
N ILE A 137 10.48 10.25 -1.42
CA ILE A 137 10.02 9.09 -0.66
C ILE A 137 11.20 8.50 0.11
N LEU A 138 11.07 8.35 1.43
CA LEU A 138 12.07 7.67 2.26
C LEU A 138 11.55 6.31 2.75
N VAL A 139 12.28 5.24 2.41
CA VAL A 139 11.93 3.84 2.72
C VAL A 139 13.11 3.12 3.36
N GLY A 140 12.90 2.56 4.55
CA GLY A 140 13.76 1.54 5.14
C GLY A 140 13.22 0.15 4.82
N THR A 141 14.09 -0.80 4.45
CA THR A 141 13.63 -2.15 4.06
C THR A 141 14.63 -3.25 4.36
N SER A 142 14.16 -4.47 4.63
CA SER A 142 14.95 -5.71 4.65
C SER A 142 14.73 -6.56 3.39
N GLY A 143 14.04 -6.06 2.36
CA GLY A 143 13.79 -6.84 1.14
C GLY A 143 12.61 -6.29 0.34
N ASP A 144 11.50 -7.02 0.33
CA ASP A 144 10.40 -6.80 -0.64
C ASP A 144 9.81 -5.39 -0.62
N THR A 145 9.72 -4.72 0.54
CA THR A 145 9.11 -3.38 0.60
C THR A 145 9.88 -2.41 -0.29
N GLY A 146 11.22 -2.48 -0.29
CA GLY A 146 12.06 -1.66 -1.15
C GLY A 146 11.81 -1.98 -2.63
N SER A 147 11.84 -3.26 -3.00
CA SER A 147 11.58 -3.69 -4.37
C SER A 147 10.23 -3.16 -4.88
N SER A 148 9.14 -3.41 -4.16
CA SER A 148 7.79 -2.99 -4.57
C SER A 148 7.65 -1.47 -4.61
N ALA A 149 8.26 -0.76 -3.65
CA ALA A 149 8.24 0.70 -3.59
C ALA A 149 8.95 1.30 -4.81
N LEU A 150 10.18 0.84 -5.10
CA LEU A 150 10.92 1.27 -6.28
C LEU A 150 10.16 0.99 -7.58
N MET A 151 9.64 -0.22 -7.74
CA MET A 151 8.86 -0.57 -8.94
C MET A 151 7.59 0.25 -9.11
N SER A 152 7.02 0.79 -8.02
CA SER A 152 5.83 1.62 -8.08
C SER A 152 6.06 3.06 -8.55
N VAL A 153 7.28 3.59 -8.42
CA VAL A 153 7.59 5.01 -8.71
C VAL A 153 8.81 5.23 -9.60
N ARG A 154 9.52 4.18 -10.03
CA ARG A 154 10.67 4.31 -10.94
C ARG A 154 10.26 5.01 -12.25
N GLY A 155 11.09 5.94 -12.70
CA GLY A 155 10.87 6.73 -13.91
C GLY A 155 9.82 7.82 -13.80
N GLU A 156 9.26 8.07 -12.62
CA GLU A 156 8.29 9.16 -12.39
C GLU A 156 8.99 10.50 -12.21
N GLU A 157 8.58 11.50 -13.00
CA GLU A 157 9.23 12.83 -13.08
C GLU A 157 9.16 13.66 -11.78
N HIS A 158 8.11 13.43 -10.99
CA HIS A 158 7.78 14.23 -9.81
C HIS A 158 8.12 13.51 -8.49
N THR A 159 8.85 12.41 -8.54
CA THR A 159 9.11 11.57 -7.36
C THR A 159 10.54 11.12 -7.35
N ASP A 160 11.30 11.51 -6.33
CA ASP A 160 12.54 10.84 -5.96
C ASP A 160 12.25 9.77 -4.91
N ILE A 161 12.95 8.63 -4.96
CA ILE A 161 12.85 7.59 -3.94
C ILE A 161 14.23 7.23 -3.38
N VAL A 162 14.34 7.31 -2.06
CA VAL A 162 15.52 6.97 -1.28
C VAL A 162 15.25 5.71 -0.48
N VAL A 163 15.98 4.63 -0.79
CA VAL A 163 15.87 3.34 -0.11
C VAL A 163 17.10 3.07 0.73
N LEU A 164 16.90 2.88 2.04
CA LEU A 164 17.91 2.44 2.98
C LEU A 164 17.85 0.91 3.09
N LEU A 165 18.92 0.25 2.65
CA LEU A 165 19.04 -1.21 2.58
C LEU A 165 20.14 -1.73 3.53
N PRO A 166 19.79 -2.36 4.68
CA PRO A 166 20.74 -2.95 5.58
C PRO A 166 21.57 -4.05 4.92
N HIS A 167 22.89 -3.99 5.12
CA HIS A 167 23.85 -4.93 4.55
C HIS A 167 23.54 -6.38 4.97
N GLY A 168 23.40 -7.27 3.97
CA GLY A 168 23.21 -8.71 4.20
C GLY A 168 21.88 -9.11 4.86
N ARG A 169 20.90 -8.21 4.92
CA ARG A 169 19.58 -8.47 5.52
C ARG A 169 18.49 -8.85 4.52
N CYS A 170 18.79 -8.89 3.22
CA CYS A 170 17.90 -9.35 2.17
C CYS A 170 18.53 -10.49 1.36
N THR A 171 17.70 -11.25 0.65
CA THR A 171 18.17 -12.25 -0.31
C THR A 171 18.82 -11.59 -1.52
N ARG A 172 19.65 -12.34 -2.25
CA ARG A 172 20.29 -11.83 -3.48
C ARG A 172 19.28 -11.39 -4.53
N ILE A 173 18.13 -12.06 -4.64
CA ILE A 173 17.09 -11.71 -5.61
C ILE A 173 16.47 -10.35 -5.24
N GLN A 174 16.12 -10.14 -3.97
CA GLN A 174 15.59 -8.86 -3.50
C GLN A 174 16.61 -7.72 -3.68
N GLU A 175 17.89 -7.96 -3.37
CA GLU A 175 18.95 -6.97 -3.60
C GLU A 175 19.05 -6.58 -5.08
N LEU A 176 19.01 -7.55 -5.99
CA LEU A 176 19.08 -7.30 -7.43
C LEU A 176 17.84 -6.55 -7.93
N GLN A 177 16.64 -6.91 -7.48
CA GLN A 177 15.40 -6.18 -7.82
C GLN A 177 15.49 -4.69 -7.51
N MET A 178 16.22 -4.31 -6.46
CA MET A 178 16.46 -2.91 -6.13
C MET A 178 17.66 -2.35 -6.92
N THR A 179 18.84 -2.95 -6.77
CA THR A 179 20.12 -2.37 -7.21
C THR A 179 20.37 -2.40 -8.72
N THR A 180 19.53 -3.08 -9.51
CA THR A 180 19.62 -3.06 -10.99
C THR A 180 18.69 -2.05 -11.65
N ILE A 181 17.95 -1.26 -10.88
CA ILE A 181 17.14 -0.16 -11.40
C ILE A 181 18.08 1.02 -11.68
N ILE A 182 18.00 1.56 -12.91
CA ILE A 182 18.90 2.61 -13.43
C ILE A 182 18.19 3.94 -13.66
N ASP A 183 16.91 4.04 -13.32
CA ASP A 183 16.13 5.27 -13.48
C ASP A 183 16.69 6.37 -12.56
N ASP A 184 16.82 7.60 -13.09
CA ASP A 184 17.51 8.72 -12.42
C ASP A 184 16.90 9.11 -11.06
N ASN A 185 15.61 8.81 -10.86
CA ASN A 185 14.86 9.15 -9.67
C ASN A 185 15.01 8.11 -8.52
N VAL A 186 15.83 7.07 -8.73
CA VAL A 186 16.01 5.96 -7.79
C VAL A 186 17.37 6.04 -7.10
N HIS A 187 17.34 6.19 -5.78
CA HIS A 187 18.53 6.33 -4.94
C HIS A 187 18.56 5.24 -3.88
N ILE A 188 19.55 4.34 -3.95
CA ILE A 188 19.65 3.19 -3.02
C ILE A 188 20.93 3.31 -2.21
N TYR A 189 20.80 3.35 -0.89
CA TYR A 189 21.91 3.45 0.03
C TYR A 189 22.00 2.20 0.89
N ARG A 190 23.16 1.57 0.83
CA ARG A 190 23.50 0.46 1.72
C ARG A 190 23.86 1.02 3.09
N VAL A 191 23.26 0.45 4.14
CA VAL A 191 23.43 0.89 5.53
C VAL A 191 23.80 -0.28 6.44
N GLU A 192 24.32 0.01 7.62
CA GLU A 192 24.54 -1.00 8.66
C GLU A 192 23.28 -1.17 9.52
N GLY A 193 23.17 -2.33 10.19
CA GLY A 193 22.08 -2.63 11.13
C GLY A 193 21.00 -3.58 10.58
N ASN A 194 19.76 -3.36 10.99
CA ASN A 194 18.57 -4.11 10.55
C ASN A 194 17.35 -3.19 10.35
N SER A 195 16.23 -3.72 9.85
CA SER A 195 15.05 -2.90 9.54
C SER A 195 14.45 -2.18 10.75
N ASP A 196 14.39 -2.82 11.91
CA ASP A 196 13.81 -2.23 13.12
C ASP A 196 14.72 -1.10 13.63
N GLU A 197 16.04 -1.25 13.47
CA GLU A 197 17.02 -0.20 13.80
C GLU A 197 16.94 1.01 12.86
N LEU A 198 16.38 0.86 11.65
CA LEU A 198 16.17 1.98 10.72
C LEU A 198 14.93 2.83 11.06
N ASP A 199 14.00 2.34 11.89
CA ASP A 199 12.80 3.09 12.22
C ASP A 199 13.14 4.38 12.99
N GLU A 200 14.10 4.34 13.91
CA GLU A 200 14.50 5.52 14.69
C GLU A 200 15.12 6.63 13.81
N PRO A 201 16.14 6.39 12.97
CA PRO A 201 16.69 7.43 12.11
C PRO A 201 15.67 7.93 11.08
N ILE A 202 14.84 7.05 10.50
CA ILE A 202 13.76 7.48 9.58
C ILE A 202 12.77 8.39 10.31
N LYS A 203 12.35 8.00 11.52
CA LYS A 203 11.46 8.82 12.34
C LYS A 203 12.08 10.18 12.67
N LYS A 204 13.38 10.25 12.95
CA LYS A 204 14.09 11.52 13.15
C LYS A 204 14.04 12.42 11.91
N CYS A 205 14.18 11.86 10.71
CA CYS A 205 14.00 12.62 9.47
C CYS A 205 12.60 13.24 9.37
N PHE A 206 11.55 12.50 9.75
CA PHE A 206 10.16 13.02 9.76
C PHE A 206 9.86 14.00 10.91
N GLN A 207 10.68 14.03 11.96
CA GLN A 207 10.58 15.02 13.04
C GLN A 207 11.32 16.31 12.73
N ASP A 208 12.17 16.33 11.71
CA ASP A 208 12.82 17.53 11.21
C ASP A 208 11.88 18.25 10.23
N GLU A 209 11.17 19.26 10.74
CA GLU A 209 10.20 20.04 9.95
C GLU A 209 10.84 20.71 8.73
N SER A 210 12.11 21.11 8.82
CA SER A 210 12.81 21.75 7.70
C SER A 210 13.11 20.75 6.59
N LEU A 211 13.61 19.57 6.95
CA LEU A 211 13.86 18.49 5.99
C LEU A 211 12.57 18.04 5.30
N VAL A 212 11.47 17.90 6.07
CA VAL A 212 10.16 17.53 5.53
C VAL A 212 9.64 18.60 4.57
N ALA A 213 9.74 19.88 4.92
CA ALA A 213 9.25 20.97 4.09
C ALA A 213 10.09 21.18 2.81
N ASP A 214 11.42 21.11 2.92
CA ASP A 214 12.34 21.38 1.80
C ASP A 214 12.25 20.29 0.70
N HIS A 215 11.97 19.05 1.09
CA HIS A 215 11.94 17.89 0.18
C HIS A 215 10.55 17.32 -0.07
N ASN A 216 9.51 17.89 0.53
CA ASN A 216 8.17 17.29 0.62
C ASN A 216 8.28 15.79 0.97
N LEU A 217 8.97 15.52 2.10
CA LEU A 217 9.35 14.16 2.48
C LEU A 217 8.10 13.34 2.84
N ILE A 218 7.95 12.17 2.22
CA ILE A 218 6.86 11.23 2.49
C ILE A 218 7.38 9.82 2.75
N SER A 219 6.54 8.95 3.33
CA SER A 219 6.83 7.52 3.43
C SER A 219 5.70 6.67 2.88
N ILE A 220 6.07 5.63 2.13
CA ILE A 220 5.15 4.57 1.66
C ILE A 220 5.43 3.24 2.38
N ASN A 221 5.98 3.30 3.59
CA ASN A 221 6.11 2.15 4.49
C ASN A 221 4.74 1.65 4.99
N SER A 222 4.72 0.61 5.83
CA SER A 222 3.49 -0.06 6.29
C SER A 222 2.54 0.86 7.07
N ILE A 223 2.98 2.06 7.44
CA ILE A 223 2.18 3.09 8.11
C ILE A 223 1.30 3.90 7.15
N ASN A 224 1.59 3.88 5.84
CA ASN A 224 0.87 4.71 4.87
C ASN A 224 -0.56 4.18 4.69
N TRP A 225 -1.55 5.04 4.92
CA TRP A 225 -2.96 4.65 4.88
C TRP A 225 -3.38 4.09 3.50
N GLY A 226 -2.84 4.64 2.41
CA GLY A 226 -3.14 4.16 1.05
C GLY A 226 -2.81 2.69 0.86
N ARG A 227 -1.76 2.18 1.52
CA ARG A 227 -1.42 0.75 1.48
C ARG A 227 -2.45 -0.11 2.18
N VAL A 228 -2.79 0.25 3.42
CA VAL A 228 -3.81 -0.45 4.22
C VAL A 228 -5.11 -0.52 3.43
N MET A 229 -5.58 0.62 2.95
CA MET A 229 -6.81 0.74 2.17
C MET A 229 -6.87 -0.20 0.95
N VAL A 230 -5.79 -0.25 0.14
CA VAL A 230 -5.78 -1.09 -1.08
C VAL A 230 -5.74 -2.57 -0.71
N GLN A 231 -4.98 -2.94 0.33
CA GLN A 231 -4.81 -4.34 0.69
C GLN A 231 -6.09 -4.97 1.25
N ILE A 232 -7.03 -4.20 1.81
CA ILE A 232 -8.37 -4.70 2.19
C ILE A 232 -9.02 -5.52 1.06
N ALA A 233 -8.80 -5.15 -0.20
CA ALA A 233 -9.39 -5.82 -1.35
C ALA A 233 -9.00 -7.31 -1.47
N HIS A 234 -7.77 -7.70 -1.15
CA HIS A 234 -7.35 -9.10 -1.26
C HIS A 234 -8.00 -10.00 -0.20
N TYR A 235 -8.36 -9.45 0.95
CA TYR A 235 -9.14 -10.15 1.96
C TYR A 235 -10.56 -10.45 1.47
N PHE A 236 -11.27 -9.44 0.95
CA PHE A 236 -12.59 -9.66 0.36
C PHE A 236 -12.55 -10.58 -0.86
N TYR A 237 -11.56 -10.40 -1.74
CA TYR A 237 -11.40 -11.28 -2.89
C TYR A 237 -11.20 -12.74 -2.47
N SER A 238 -10.30 -12.98 -1.51
CA SER A 238 -10.05 -14.33 -0.98
C SER A 238 -11.30 -14.91 -0.33
N TYR A 239 -11.98 -14.11 0.49
CA TYR A 239 -13.23 -14.49 1.13
C TYR A 239 -14.29 -14.94 0.11
N PHE A 240 -14.59 -14.12 -0.90
CA PHE A 240 -15.62 -14.42 -1.90
C PHE A 240 -15.31 -15.62 -2.79
N ARG A 241 -14.04 -16.00 -2.90
CA ARG A 241 -13.61 -17.16 -3.67
C ARG A 241 -13.56 -18.45 -2.84
N LEU A 242 -13.60 -18.34 -1.51
CA LEU A 242 -13.47 -19.45 -0.57
C LEU A 242 -14.76 -19.75 0.20
N CYS A 243 -15.64 -18.76 0.41
CA CYS A 243 -16.92 -18.97 1.09
C CYS A 243 -17.86 -19.82 0.22
N GLY A 244 -18.64 -20.71 0.83
CA GLY A 244 -19.73 -21.40 0.15
C GLY A 244 -20.90 -20.46 -0.10
N GLU A 245 -21.28 -19.70 0.92
CA GLU A 245 -22.26 -18.63 0.86
C GLU A 245 -21.72 -17.35 1.53
N VAL A 246 -22.00 -16.18 0.94
CA VAL A 246 -21.68 -14.89 1.55
C VAL A 246 -22.44 -14.72 2.86
N GLY A 247 -21.70 -14.53 3.94
CA GLY A 247 -22.16 -14.54 5.34
C GLY A 247 -21.55 -15.66 6.16
N GLU A 248 -20.99 -16.70 5.52
CA GLU A 248 -20.27 -17.77 6.22
C GLU A 248 -18.91 -17.29 6.75
N VAL A 249 -18.37 -18.01 7.74
CA VAL A 249 -17.06 -17.74 8.33
C VAL A 249 -15.98 -18.43 7.51
N VAL A 250 -14.95 -17.67 7.11
CA VAL A 250 -13.73 -18.20 6.50
C VAL A 250 -12.55 -17.89 7.42
N GLN A 251 -11.72 -18.89 7.69
CA GLN A 251 -10.50 -18.72 8.48
C GLN A 251 -9.32 -18.39 7.57
N LEU A 252 -8.65 -17.26 7.86
CA LEU A 252 -7.47 -16.83 7.12
C LEU A 252 -6.24 -16.89 8.02
N LEU A 253 -5.23 -17.65 7.60
CA LEU A 253 -3.93 -17.70 8.27
C LEU A 253 -2.96 -16.75 7.58
N VAL A 254 -2.52 -15.72 8.29
CA VAL A 254 -1.69 -14.64 7.74
C VAL A 254 -0.29 -14.71 8.33
N PRO A 255 0.75 -15.09 7.56
CA PRO A 255 2.14 -14.97 8.00
C PRO A 255 2.45 -13.51 8.29
N THR A 256 2.75 -13.18 9.55
CA THR A 256 2.79 -11.80 10.02
C THR A 256 4.18 -11.39 10.50
N GLY A 257 4.68 -10.28 9.95
CA GLY A 257 5.86 -9.56 10.43
C GLY A 257 5.43 -8.31 11.21
N ALA A 258 5.58 -7.13 10.61
CA ALA A 258 5.22 -5.81 11.18
C ALA A 258 3.70 -5.54 11.34
N ALA A 259 2.87 -6.59 11.41
CA ALA A 259 1.41 -6.54 11.56
C ALA A 259 0.56 -5.80 10.52
N GLY A 260 1.14 -5.04 9.57
CA GLY A 260 0.38 -4.29 8.56
C GLY A 260 -0.69 -5.14 7.85
N ASN A 261 -0.28 -6.31 7.32
CA ASN A 261 -1.17 -7.24 6.63
C ASN A 261 -2.37 -7.65 7.49
N ILE A 262 -2.15 -8.08 8.74
CA ILE A 262 -3.25 -8.53 9.60
C ILE A 262 -4.14 -7.37 10.07
N THR A 263 -3.58 -6.17 10.29
CA THR A 263 -4.35 -4.99 10.75
C THR A 263 -5.43 -4.58 9.73
N GLU A 264 -5.26 -4.90 8.46
CA GLU A 264 -6.22 -4.64 7.38
C GLU A 264 -7.53 -5.45 7.54
N THR A 265 -7.49 -6.59 8.24
CA THR A 265 -8.70 -7.37 8.51
C THR A 265 -9.61 -6.73 9.56
N LEU A 266 -9.08 -5.83 10.39
CA LEU A 266 -9.80 -5.18 11.48
C LEU A 266 -10.58 -3.94 11.04
N THR A 267 -10.50 -3.58 9.76
CA THR A 267 -10.87 -2.24 9.28
C THR A 267 -12.34 -2.14 8.84
N ILE A 268 -13.04 -3.27 8.59
CA ILE A 268 -14.40 -3.26 7.96
C ILE A 268 -15.39 -4.27 8.60
N ILE A 269 -15.07 -4.90 9.74
CA ILE A 269 -15.99 -5.85 10.42
C ILE A 269 -16.81 -5.15 11.51
#